data_AF-A0AA38KVW6-F1
#
_entry.id   AF-A0AA38KVW6-F1
#
_cell.length_a   1.000
_cell.length_b   1.000
_cell.length_c   1.000
_cell.angle_alpha   90.00
_cell.angle_beta   90.00
_cell.angle_gamma   90.00
#
_symmetry.space_group_name_H-M   'P 1'
#
loop_
_entity.id
_entity.type
_entity.pdbx_description
1 polymer ?
#
loop_
_entity_poly.entity_id
_entity_poly.type
_entity_poly.pdbx_seq_one_letter_code
_entity_poly.pdbx_strand_id
1 'polypeptide(L)'
;QLYDLGGRRVLVTSTGPLGCAPGVKATRSRNGECAAELQRAASLFNSQLRSLINRLNGEASARVFTFADSYSMNMGIFSNPAAY
;
A
#
# COMPACT_ATOMS: atom_id res chain seq x y z
N GLN A 1 -1.91 0.36 20.10
CA GLN A 1 -3.28 -0.19 20.25
C GLN A 1 -3.37 -1.68 19.92
N LEU A 2 -3.27 -2.15 18.66
CA LEU A 2 -3.38 -3.60 18.38
C LEU A 2 -2.35 -4.46 19.14
N TYR A 3 -1.12 -3.98 19.26
CA TYR A 3 -0.07 -4.64 20.05
C TYR A 3 -0.41 -4.69 21.55
N ASP A 4 -0.90 -3.58 22.10
CA ASP A 4 -1.27 -3.46 23.52
C ASP A 4 -2.47 -4.36 23.88
N LEU A 5 -3.36 -4.60 22.91
CA LEU A 5 -4.48 -5.53 23.00
C LEU A 5 -4.08 -7.01 22.82
N GLY A 6 -2.78 -7.32 22.72
CA GLY A 6 -2.28 -8.69 22.59
C GLY A 6 -2.06 -9.18 21.15
N GLY A 7 -2.23 -8.33 20.14
CA GLY A 7 -1.90 -8.67 18.76
C GLY A 7 -0.40 -8.96 18.60
N ARG A 8 -0.06 -10.13 18.08
CA ARG A 8 1.35 -10.56 17.86
C ARG A 8 1.68 -10.90 16.41
N ARG A 9 0.67 -10.96 15.54
CA ARG A 9 0.82 -11.16 14.09
C ARG A 9 -0.16 -10.24 13.39
N VAL A 10 0.35 -9.19 12.77
CA VAL A 10 -0.46 -8.17 12.11
C VAL A 10 0.05 -8.00 10.68
N LEU A 11 -0.81 -8.30 9.71
CA LEU A 11 -0.55 -7.97 8.32
C LEU A 11 -0.97 -6.53 8.08
N VAL A 12 -0.04 -5.71 7.59
CA VAL A 12 -0.28 -4.31 7.26
C VAL A 12 -0.09 -4.15 5.76
N THR A 13 -1.17 -3.88 5.05
CA THR A 13 -1.15 -3.66 3.60
C THR A 13 -0.77 -2.22 3.30
N SER A 14 0.07 -2.04 2.28
CA SER A 14 0.25 -0.74 1.65
C SER A 14 -1.04 -0.31 0.95
N THR A 15 -1.16 0.96 0.60
CA THR A 15 -2.20 1.37 -0.36
C THR A 15 -1.92 0.72 -1.72
N GLY A 16 -2.98 0.41 -2.47
CA GLY A 16 -2.87 0.10 -3.90
C GLY A 16 -2.52 1.37 -4.72
N PRO A 17 -2.40 1.26 -6.06
CA PRO A 17 -2.16 2.40 -6.92
C PRO A 17 -3.40 3.31 -6.98
N LEU A 18 -3.50 4.24 -6.03
CA LEU A 18 -4.70 5.09 -5.86
C LEU A 18 -5.07 5.87 -7.13
N GLY A 19 -4.08 6.34 -7.89
CA GLY A 19 -4.33 7.05 -9.14
C GLY A 19 -5.01 6.18 -10.21
N CYS A 20 -4.87 4.86 -10.11
CA CYS A 20 -5.40 3.88 -11.05
C CYS A 20 -6.71 3.24 -10.58
N ALA A 21 -7.24 3.60 -9.41
CA ALA A 21 -8.48 3.05 -8.89
C ALA A 21 -9.66 3.35 -9.86
N PRO A 22 -10.59 2.41 -10.10
CA PRO A 22 -11.65 2.59 -11.10
C PRO A 22 -12.45 3.89 -10.94
N GLY A 23 -12.84 4.26 -9.72
CA GLY A 23 -13.56 5.52 -9.46
C GLY A 23 -12.73 6.78 -9.71
N VAL A 24 -11.42 6.72 -9.46
CA VAL A 24 -10.49 7.82 -9.78
C VAL A 24 -10.35 7.95 -11.29
N LYS A 25 -10.17 6.83 -12.01
CA LYS A 25 -10.10 6.86 -13.46
C LYS A 25 -11.40 7.39 -14.07
N ALA A 26 -12.55 6.92 -13.60
CA ALA A 26 -13.86 7.37 -14.09
C ALA A 26 -14.08 8.88 -13.95
N THR A 27 -13.41 9.54 -13.01
CA THR A 27 -13.64 10.97 -12.70
C THR A 27 -12.48 11.89 -13.10
N ARG A 28 -11.25 11.38 -13.21
CA ARG A 28 -10.04 12.20 -13.42
C ARG A 28 -9.23 11.84 -14.66
N SER A 29 -9.48 10.68 -15.27
CA SER A 29 -8.75 10.22 -16.45
C SER A 29 -9.37 10.79 -17.73
N ARG A 30 -8.52 11.20 -18.68
CA ARG A 30 -8.93 11.62 -20.03
C ARG A 30 -8.68 10.55 -21.09
N ASN A 31 -7.68 9.69 -20.90
CA ASN A 31 -7.27 8.67 -21.87
C ASN A 31 -6.94 7.30 -21.24
N GLY A 32 -7.50 7.01 -20.06
CA GLY A 32 -7.23 5.79 -19.31
C GLY A 32 -5.98 5.86 -18.42
N GLU A 33 -5.33 7.02 -18.31
CA GLU A 33 -4.21 7.28 -17.42
C GLU A 33 -4.60 7.27 -15.94
N CYS A 34 -3.61 6.98 -15.09
CA CYS A 34 -3.76 7.11 -13.65
C CYS A 34 -3.58 8.57 -13.23
N ALA A 35 -4.36 9.02 -12.24
CA ALA A 35 -4.21 10.37 -11.70
C ALA A 35 -2.86 10.53 -10.98
N ALA A 36 -1.95 11.31 -11.56
CA ALA A 36 -0.56 11.44 -11.10
C ALA A 36 -0.43 11.93 -9.64
N GLU A 37 -1.28 12.89 -9.25
CA GLU A 37 -1.31 13.42 -7.88
C GLU A 37 -1.62 12.33 -6.85
N LEU A 38 -2.67 11.54 -7.08
CA LEU A 38 -3.07 10.45 -6.19
C LEU A 38 -2.07 9.30 -6.21
N GLN A 39 -1.43 9.06 -7.36
CA GLN A 39 -0.34 8.10 -7.46
C GLN A 39 0.86 8.52 -6.62
N ARG A 40 1.23 9.81 -6.64
CA ARG A 40 2.30 10.36 -5.80
C ARG A 40 1.96 10.27 -4.32
N ALA A 41 0.71 10.56 -3.95
CA ALA A 41 0.24 10.43 -2.58
C ALA A 41 0.37 8.97 -2.08
N ALA A 42 -0.02 7.98 -2.89
CA ALA A 42 0.14 6.57 -2.57
C ALA A 42 1.62 6.20 -2.34
N SER A 43 2.53 6.67 -3.21
CA SER A 43 3.97 6.43 -3.07
C SER A 43 4.54 7.01 -1.78
N LEU A 44 4.18 8.25 -1.44
CA LEU A 44 4.65 8.92 -0.22
C LEU A 44 4.14 8.20 1.03
N PHE A 45 2.85 7.89 1.07
CA PHE A 45 2.24 7.16 2.18
C PHE A 45 2.88 5.78 2.38
N ASN A 46 3.04 5.00 1.30
CA ASN A 46 3.59 3.65 1.38
C ASN A 46 5.05 3.65 1.84
N SER A 47 5.85 4.64 1.43
CA SER A 47 7.22 4.82 1.92
C SER A 47 7.24 5.09 3.43
N GLN A 48 6.40 6.02 3.91
CA GLN A 48 6.34 6.37 5.34
C GLN A 48 5.79 5.22 6.19
N LEU A 49 4.78 4.51 5.68
CA LEU A 49 4.20 3.33 6.34
C LEU A 49 5.24 2.24 6.54
N ARG A 50 6.06 1.95 5.53
CA ARG A 50 7.15 0.97 5.63
C ARG A 50 8.16 1.37 6.71
N SER A 51 8.56 2.65 6.76
CA SER A 51 9.45 3.17 7.81
C SER A 51 8.83 3.06 9.21
N LEU A 52 7.54 3.38 9.35
CA LEU A 52 6.81 3.25 10.61
C LEU A 52 6.77 1.79 11.09
N ILE A 53 6.46 0.85 10.20
CA ILE A 53 6.44 -0.59 10.53
C ILE A 53 7.82 -1.08 10.98
N ASN A 54 8.89 -0.62 10.32
CA ASN A 54 10.25 -0.95 10.73
C ASN A 54 10.56 -0.41 12.14
N ARG A 55 10.16 0.84 12.44
CA ARG A 55 10.31 1.42 13.77
C ARG A 55 9.53 0.64 14.84
N LEU A 56 8.25 0.34 14.59
CA LEU A 56 7.40 -0.40 15.53
C LEU A 56 7.94 -1.81 15.80
N ASN A 57 8.46 -2.50 14.79
CA ASN A 57 9.10 -3.80 14.99
C ASN A 57 10.45 -3.71 15.73
N GLY A 58 11.13 -2.56 15.70
CA GLY A 58 12.33 -2.32 16.50
C GLY A 58 12.04 -2.00 17.97
N GLU A 59 10.86 -1.44 18.26
CA GLU A 59 10.37 -1.18 19.62
C GLU A 59 9.73 -2.43 20.25
N ALA A 60 9.21 -3.34 19.44
CA ALA A 60 8.64 -4.60 19.89
C ALA A 60 9.74 -5.65 20.19
N SER A 61 9.49 -6.51 21.16
CA SER A 61 10.39 -7.64 21.48
C SER A 61 10.42 -8.74 20.40
N ALA A 62 9.54 -8.66 19.42
CA ALA A 62 9.46 -9.57 18.28
C ALA A 62 8.89 -8.84 17.05
N ARG A 63 9.11 -9.42 15.85
CA ARG A 63 8.51 -8.92 14.61
C ARG A 63 7.01 -9.20 14.58
N VAL A 64 6.21 -8.22 14.99
CA VAL A 64 4.74 -8.31 15.07
C VAL A 64 4.07 -7.92 13.76
N PHE A 65 4.61 -6.90 13.09
CA PHE A 65 3.99 -6.29 11.92
C PHE A 65 4.69 -6.75 10.64
N THR A 66 3.91 -7.27 9.69
CA THR A 66 4.39 -7.67 8.36
C THR A 66 3.81 -6.73 7.32
N PHE A 67 4.68 -6.05 6.57
CA PHE A 67 4.28 -5.19 5.47
C PHE A 67 3.97 -6.03 4.21
N ALA A 68 2.77 -5.87 3.66
CA ALA A 68 2.36 -6.43 2.38
C ALA A 68 2.30 -5.34 1.31
N ASP A 69 3.12 -5.46 0.27
CA ASP A 69 3.25 -4.49 -0.82
C ASP A 69 2.09 -4.63 -1.83
N SER A 70 0.90 -4.23 -1.39
CA SER A 70 -0.31 -4.26 -2.22
C SER A 70 -0.19 -3.33 -3.43
N TYR A 71 0.63 -2.28 -3.35
CA TYR A 71 0.90 -1.38 -4.48
C TYR A 71 1.51 -2.15 -5.65
N SER A 72 2.63 -2.83 -5.42
CA SER A 72 3.37 -3.53 -6.45
C SER A 72 2.57 -4.72 -7.00
N MET A 73 1.87 -5.44 -6.12
CA MET A 73 0.97 -6.53 -6.52
C MET A 73 -0.11 -6.05 -7.48
N ASN A 74 -0.84 -4.99 -7.12
CA ASN A 74 -1.90 -4.46 -7.97
C ASN A 74 -1.35 -3.81 -9.25
N MET A 75 -0.20 -3.12 -9.18
CA MET A 75 0.46 -2.58 -10.37
C MET A 75 0.87 -3.67 -11.36
N GLY A 76 1.29 -4.84 -10.88
CA GLY A 76 1.57 -6.02 -11.72
C GLY A 76 0.33 -6.49 -12.48
N ILE A 77 -0.82 -6.55 -11.80
CA ILE A 77 -2.11 -6.89 -12.44
C ILE A 77 -2.47 -5.84 -13.50
N PHE A 78 -2.25 -4.55 -13.23
CA PHE A 78 -2.53 -3.49 -14.21
C PHE A 78 -1.59 -3.49 -15.42
N SER A 79 -0.30 -3.77 -15.21
CA SER A 79 0.72 -3.71 -16.27
C SER A 79 0.81 -4.97 -17.11
N ASN A 80 0.50 -6.14 -16.52
CA ASN A 80 0.47 -7.42 -17.21
C ASN A 80 -0.63 -8.34 -16.64
N PRO A 81 -1.91 -8.11 -17.02
CA PRO A 81 -3.02 -8.92 -16.52
C PRO A 81 -2.90 -10.42 -16.81
N ALA A 82 -2.22 -10.80 -17.91
CA ALA A 82 -2.11 -12.21 -18.33
C ALA A 82 -1.10 -13.03 -17.51
N ALA A 83 -0.27 -12.38 -16.70
CA ALA A 83 0.69 -13.05 -15.83
C ALA A 83 0.13 -13.46 -14.46
N TYR A 84 -1.15 -13.17 -14.20
CA TYR A 84 -1.85 -13.44 -12.95
C TYR A 84 -3.17 -14.16 -13.22
#